data_AF-A0A4V3SDC7-F1
#
_entry.id   AF-A0A4V3SDC7-F1
#
_cell.length_a   1.000
_cell.length_b   1.000
_cell.length_c   1.000
_cell.angle_alpha   90.00
_cell.angle_beta   90.00
_cell.angle_gamma   90.00
#
_symmetry.space_group_name_H-M   'P 1'
#
loop_
_entity.id
_entity.type
_entity.pdbx_description
1 polymer ?
#
loop_
_entity_poly.entity_id
_entity_poly.type
_entity_poly.pdbx_seq_one_letter_code
_entity_poly.pdbx_strand_id
1 'polypeptide(L)'
;MFITIGCSILVLSSVLAEKIAVDVRIHAPGGLLQDVSACETLKVRAMEQWENGLFTNCSYEAMHTHNETDLEVMFIVDVNTNKLPEEYQTGLTYDFQMWYVNRLLNGNEKRCLTATGKAQENDSWIVQGFIPDLVPRGKFILVAPFSEDLCEKFIKKKFLKGQIEVFGCQLLEKSGRAVDGEILGKYELLADEIQLNFVPFQYHDIYLFFLEELNGPEGACKYNGYWARPKVIERPYTSEQFYDEEHEEGH
;
A
#
# COMPACT_ATOMS: atom_id res chain seq x y z
N MET A 1 0.74 -58.39 38.73
CA MET A 1 0.71 -57.89 37.33
C MET A 1 -0.28 -56.74 37.31
N PHE A 2 0.19 -55.51 37.48
CA PHE A 2 -0.65 -54.30 37.47
C PHE A 2 -0.29 -53.51 36.21
N ILE A 3 -1.30 -53.29 35.37
CA ILE A 3 -1.17 -52.60 34.09
C ILE A 3 -1.18 -51.10 34.37
N THR A 4 -0.09 -50.44 33.99
CA THR A 4 0.05 -48.99 33.94
C THR A 4 -0.84 -48.43 32.84
N ILE A 5 -1.83 -47.62 33.18
CA ILE A 5 -2.57 -46.81 32.18
C ILE A 5 -2.01 -45.39 32.28
N GLY A 6 -0.99 -45.12 31.46
CA GLY A 6 -0.47 -43.77 31.24
C GLY A 6 -1.51 -42.96 30.47
N CYS A 7 -2.11 -41.97 31.14
CA CYS A 7 -2.99 -41.01 30.50
C CYS A 7 -2.12 -39.95 29.81
N SER A 8 -1.84 -40.15 28.53
CA SER A 8 -1.20 -39.13 27.70
C SER A 8 -2.23 -38.04 27.39
N ILE A 9 -2.10 -36.90 28.07
CA ILE A 9 -2.84 -35.69 27.73
C ILE A 9 -2.22 -35.15 26.43
N LEU A 10 -2.88 -35.43 25.30
CA LEU A 10 -2.63 -34.73 24.05
C LEU A 10 -3.14 -33.29 24.23
N VAL A 11 -2.23 -32.37 24.53
CA VAL A 11 -2.49 -30.94 24.39
C VAL A 11 -2.50 -30.65 22.88
N LEU A 12 -3.68 -30.76 22.26
CA LEU A 12 -3.94 -30.16 20.96
C LEU A 12 -3.94 -28.64 21.17
N SER A 13 -2.77 -28.01 21.09
CA SER A 13 -2.69 -26.58 20.86
C SER A 13 -3.31 -26.33 19.49
N SER A 14 -4.57 -25.91 19.46
CA SER A 14 -5.15 -25.31 18.26
C SER A 14 -4.33 -24.06 17.96
N VAL A 15 -3.36 -24.17 17.06
CA VAL A 15 -2.71 -23.01 16.47
C VAL A 15 -3.81 -22.31 15.68
N LEU A 16 -4.46 -21.32 16.29
CA LEU A 16 -5.32 -20.39 15.58
C LEU A 16 -4.46 -19.82 14.46
N ALA A 17 -4.88 -20.03 13.21
CA ALA A 17 -4.25 -19.40 12.06
C ALA A 17 -4.32 -17.89 12.29
N GLU A 18 -3.17 -17.25 12.51
CA GLU A 18 -3.12 -15.80 12.56
C GLU A 18 -3.37 -15.31 11.13
N LYS A 19 -4.38 -14.46 10.98
CA LYS A 19 -4.80 -13.91 9.69
C LYS A 19 -4.70 -12.40 9.76
N ILE A 20 -4.16 -11.82 8.70
CA ILE A 20 -4.15 -10.38 8.51
C ILE A 20 -5.00 -10.03 7.29
N ALA A 21 -5.81 -8.98 7.43
CA ALA A 21 -6.57 -8.42 6.32
C ALA A 21 -5.67 -7.43 5.59
N VAL A 22 -5.42 -7.71 4.31
CA VAL A 22 -4.54 -6.94 3.43
C VAL A 22 -5.35 -6.19 2.40
N ASP A 23 -5.15 -4.88 2.34
CA ASP A 23 -5.67 -4.04 1.27
C ASP A 23 -4.89 -4.37 -0.02
N VAL A 24 -5.59 -4.72 -1.08
CA VAL A 24 -5.03 -5.09 -2.38
C VAL A 24 -5.60 -4.18 -3.44
N ARG A 25 -4.74 -3.62 -4.28
CA ARG A 25 -5.15 -2.87 -5.47
C ARG A 25 -4.61 -3.56 -6.70
N ILE A 26 -5.43 -3.68 -7.73
CA ILE A 26 -5.01 -4.24 -9.01
C ILE A 26 -5.32 -3.31 -10.17
N HIS A 27 -4.41 -3.28 -11.15
CA HIS A 27 -4.71 -2.78 -12.48
C HIS A 27 -5.24 -3.96 -13.32
N ALA A 28 -6.45 -3.81 -13.85
CA ALA A 28 -7.13 -4.79 -14.70
C ALA A 28 -7.35 -4.23 -16.13
N PRO A 29 -6.30 -4.17 -16.98
CA PRO A 29 -6.37 -3.56 -18.32
C PRO A 29 -7.37 -4.26 -19.26
N GLY A 30 -7.63 -5.57 -19.05
CA GLY A 30 -8.61 -6.35 -19.78
C GLY A 30 -10.00 -6.35 -19.15
N GLY A 31 -10.21 -5.54 -18.11
CA GLY A 31 -11.38 -5.61 -17.25
C GLY A 31 -11.36 -6.80 -16.29
N LEU A 32 -12.48 -6.96 -15.58
CA LEU A 32 -12.75 -8.13 -14.75
C LEU A 32 -13.13 -9.34 -15.61
N LEU A 33 -12.88 -10.55 -15.11
CA LEU A 33 -13.44 -11.76 -15.70
C LEU A 33 -14.97 -11.67 -15.76
N GLN A 34 -15.54 -12.02 -16.91
CA GLN A 34 -16.99 -12.00 -17.11
C GLN A 34 -17.65 -13.21 -16.45
N ASP A 35 -18.92 -13.04 -16.04
CA ASP A 35 -19.78 -14.08 -15.48
C ASP A 35 -19.27 -14.76 -14.19
N VAL A 36 -18.32 -14.12 -13.50
CA VAL A 36 -17.78 -14.57 -12.21
C VAL A 36 -17.66 -13.40 -11.23
N SER A 37 -17.39 -13.69 -9.95
CA SER A 37 -17.16 -12.64 -8.96
C SER A 37 -15.87 -11.86 -9.27
N ALA A 38 -15.81 -10.58 -8.90
CA ALA A 38 -14.59 -9.75 -9.07
C ALA A 38 -13.34 -10.42 -8.45
N CYS A 39 -13.52 -11.12 -7.32
CA CYS A 39 -12.47 -11.86 -6.64
C CYS A 39 -11.87 -13.00 -7.48
N GLU A 40 -12.60 -13.59 -8.42
CA GLU A 40 -12.02 -14.60 -9.32
C GLU A 40 -10.93 -13.99 -10.23
N THR A 41 -11.06 -12.70 -10.59
CA THR A 41 -10.00 -11.98 -11.34
C THR A 41 -8.69 -11.91 -10.56
N LEU A 42 -8.77 -11.79 -9.23
CA LEU A 42 -7.58 -11.81 -8.37
C LEU A 42 -7.07 -13.24 -8.16
N LYS A 43 -7.96 -14.22 -7.99
CA LYS A 43 -7.59 -15.62 -7.72
C LYS A 43 -6.80 -16.27 -8.84
N VAL A 44 -7.20 -16.04 -10.10
CA VAL A 44 -6.52 -16.64 -11.25
C VAL A 44 -5.06 -16.21 -11.40
N ARG A 45 -4.65 -15.09 -10.79
CA ARG A 45 -3.26 -14.60 -10.82
C ARG A 45 -2.32 -15.43 -9.95
N ALA A 46 -2.81 -15.91 -8.81
CA ALA A 46 -2.03 -16.54 -7.75
C ALA A 46 -2.65 -17.86 -7.26
N MET A 47 -3.14 -18.69 -8.20
CA MET A 47 -3.96 -19.87 -7.89
C MET A 47 -3.31 -20.80 -6.85
N GLU A 48 -2.01 -21.04 -6.96
CA GLU A 48 -1.26 -21.89 -6.03
C GLU A 48 -1.35 -21.39 -4.58
N GLN A 49 -1.27 -20.08 -4.38
CA GLN A 49 -1.35 -19.45 -3.06
C GLN A 49 -2.77 -19.47 -2.49
N TRP A 50 -3.80 -19.48 -3.35
CA TRP A 50 -5.18 -19.69 -2.92
C TRP A 50 -5.44 -21.16 -2.55
N GLU A 51 -4.97 -22.10 -3.38
CA GLU A 51 -5.14 -23.54 -3.16
C GLU A 51 -4.39 -24.04 -1.92
N ASN A 52 -3.20 -23.51 -1.64
CA ASN A 52 -2.41 -23.90 -0.47
C ASN A 52 -2.88 -23.24 0.86
N GLY A 53 -3.86 -22.35 0.76
CA GLY A 53 -4.50 -21.65 1.88
C GLY A 53 -3.69 -20.51 2.47
N LEU A 54 -2.70 -19.96 1.75
CA LEU A 54 -2.05 -18.70 2.10
C LEU A 54 -3.05 -17.55 1.96
N PHE A 55 -3.74 -17.47 0.83
CA PHE A 55 -4.86 -16.55 0.63
C PHE A 55 -6.17 -17.32 0.84
N THR A 56 -7.05 -16.83 1.71
CA THR A 56 -8.24 -17.60 2.11
C THR A 56 -9.57 -16.91 1.86
N ASN A 57 -9.61 -15.58 1.92
CA ASN A 57 -10.81 -14.79 1.70
C ASN A 57 -10.50 -13.62 0.77
N CYS A 58 -11.50 -13.18 0.01
CA CYS A 58 -11.44 -12.00 -0.83
C CYS A 58 -12.77 -11.26 -0.74
N SER A 59 -12.70 -9.97 -0.43
CA SER A 59 -13.84 -9.04 -0.45
C SER A 59 -13.56 -7.95 -1.47
N TYR A 60 -14.53 -7.69 -2.34
CA TYR A 60 -14.49 -6.57 -3.28
C TYR A 60 -14.92 -5.30 -2.56
N GLU A 61 -14.11 -4.24 -2.69
CA GLU A 61 -14.38 -2.95 -2.06
C GLU A 61 -14.91 -1.93 -3.07
N ALA A 62 -14.14 -1.70 -4.13
CA ALA A 62 -14.43 -0.64 -5.08
C ALA A 62 -13.75 -0.88 -6.44
N MET A 63 -14.20 -0.12 -7.43
CA MET A 63 -13.65 -0.10 -8.78
C MET A 63 -13.67 1.33 -9.30
N HIS A 64 -12.53 1.77 -9.85
CA HIS A 64 -12.34 3.13 -10.33
C HIS A 64 -11.71 3.11 -11.73
N THR A 65 -12.16 4.02 -12.57
CA THR A 65 -11.68 4.19 -13.94
C THR A 65 -10.91 5.50 -14.01
N HIS A 66 -9.60 5.43 -14.24
CA HIS A 66 -8.72 6.62 -14.22
C HIS A 66 -8.56 7.26 -15.60
N ASN A 67 -8.70 6.45 -16.66
CA ASN A 67 -8.82 6.84 -18.07
C ASN A 67 -9.86 5.92 -18.73
N GLU A 68 -10.21 6.11 -20.00
CA GLU A 68 -11.25 5.31 -20.69
C GLU A 68 -11.08 3.77 -20.57
N THR A 69 -9.88 3.27 -20.30
CA THR A 69 -9.60 1.82 -20.21
C THR A 69 -8.83 1.38 -18.95
N ASP A 70 -8.23 2.30 -18.19
CA ASP A 70 -7.42 1.96 -17.01
C ASP A 70 -8.31 1.70 -15.80
N LEU A 71 -8.54 0.42 -15.51
CA LEU A 71 -9.40 -0.05 -14.44
C LEU A 71 -8.59 -0.42 -13.19
N GLU A 72 -8.76 0.34 -12.12
CA GLU A 72 -8.28 0.00 -10.78
C GLU A 72 -9.39 -0.73 -10.02
N VAL A 73 -9.05 -1.85 -9.39
CA VAL A 73 -9.99 -2.64 -8.57
C VAL A 73 -9.37 -2.87 -7.20
N MET A 74 -10.16 -2.65 -6.16
CA MET A 74 -9.74 -2.71 -4.76
C MET A 74 -10.39 -3.88 -4.06
N PHE A 75 -9.58 -4.61 -3.29
CA PHE A 75 -10.01 -5.78 -2.53
C PHE A 75 -9.43 -5.76 -1.12
N ILE A 76 -10.06 -6.51 -0.23
CA ILE A 76 -9.46 -6.97 1.03
C ILE A 76 -9.23 -8.48 0.92
N VAL A 77 -8.00 -8.92 1.18
CA VAL A 77 -7.62 -10.34 1.17
C VAL A 77 -7.13 -10.77 2.54
N ASP A 78 -7.64 -11.91 3.02
CA ASP A 78 -7.12 -12.53 4.24
C ASP A 78 -5.89 -13.37 3.92
N VAL A 79 -4.75 -12.95 4.48
CA VAL A 79 -3.48 -13.68 4.40
C VAL A 79 -3.26 -14.46 5.69
N ASN A 80 -3.09 -15.77 5.57
CA ASN A 80 -2.74 -16.66 6.67
C ASN A 80 -1.24 -16.56 6.95
N THR A 81 -0.85 -15.85 8.00
CA THR A 81 0.56 -15.58 8.30
C THR A 81 1.32 -16.86 8.66
N ASN A 82 0.65 -17.88 9.20
CA ASN A 82 1.26 -19.19 9.49
C ASN A 82 1.65 -19.97 8.23
N LYS A 83 1.20 -19.53 7.05
CA LYS A 83 1.58 -20.11 5.75
C LYS A 83 2.72 -19.35 5.07
N LEU A 84 3.12 -18.21 5.62
CA LEU A 84 4.36 -17.54 5.20
C LEU A 84 5.58 -18.37 5.65
N PRO A 85 6.73 -18.23 4.99
CA PRO A 85 8.00 -18.77 5.49
C PRO A 85 8.18 -18.45 6.98
N GLU A 86 8.64 -19.42 7.77
CA GLU A 86 8.76 -19.31 9.25
C GLU A 86 9.50 -18.04 9.67
N GLU A 87 10.55 -17.70 8.93
CA GLU A 87 11.36 -16.50 9.12
C GLU A 87 10.62 -15.16 8.93
N TYR A 88 9.46 -15.17 8.26
CA TYR A 88 8.64 -13.99 8.02
C TYR A 88 7.50 -13.83 9.01
N GLN A 89 7.13 -14.90 9.73
CA GLN A 89 5.97 -14.91 10.62
C GLN A 89 6.12 -13.97 11.82
N THR A 90 7.33 -13.88 12.40
CA THR A 90 7.57 -13.10 13.63
C THR A 90 8.74 -12.11 13.52
N GLY A 91 9.30 -11.91 12.32
CA GLY A 91 10.54 -11.16 12.13
C GLY A 91 10.53 -10.07 11.08
N LEU A 92 9.47 -9.97 10.28
CA LEU A 92 9.33 -8.91 9.28
C LEU A 92 8.33 -7.86 9.74
N THR A 93 8.68 -6.60 9.51
CA THR A 93 7.74 -5.49 9.67
C THR A 93 6.61 -5.60 8.65
N TYR A 94 5.49 -4.93 8.93
CA TYR A 94 4.32 -4.91 8.07
C TYR A 94 4.68 -4.60 6.61
N ASP A 95 5.51 -3.58 6.38
CA ASP A 95 5.86 -3.11 5.04
C ASP A 95 6.64 -4.14 4.22
N PHE A 96 7.59 -4.84 4.86
CA PHE A 96 8.34 -5.91 4.22
C PHE A 96 7.46 -7.15 3.96
N GLN A 97 6.52 -7.45 4.86
CA GLN A 97 5.52 -8.50 4.61
C GLN A 97 4.61 -8.14 3.44
N MET A 98 4.12 -6.90 3.35
CA MET A 98 3.27 -6.46 2.24
C MET A 98 4.01 -6.50 0.91
N TRP A 99 5.28 -6.10 0.87
CA TRP A 99 6.10 -6.27 -0.34
C TRP A 99 6.15 -7.72 -0.82
N TYR A 100 6.36 -8.68 0.10
CA TYR A 100 6.39 -10.10 -0.23
C TYR A 100 5.01 -10.62 -0.67
N VAL A 101 3.94 -10.25 0.05
CA VAL A 101 2.56 -10.59 -0.30
C VAL A 101 2.17 -10.04 -1.67
N ASN A 102 2.60 -8.82 -2.02
CA ASN A 102 2.35 -8.23 -3.34
C ASN A 102 2.92 -9.10 -4.46
N ARG A 103 4.16 -9.58 -4.30
CA ARG A 103 4.81 -10.46 -5.28
C ARG A 103 4.05 -11.77 -5.45
N LEU A 104 3.62 -12.37 -4.34
CA LEU A 104 2.83 -13.60 -4.36
C LEU A 104 1.45 -13.39 -5.01
N LEU A 105 0.78 -12.27 -4.74
CA LEU A 105 -0.53 -11.93 -5.35
C LEU A 105 -0.41 -11.59 -6.84
N ASN A 106 0.68 -10.94 -7.26
CA ASN A 106 0.94 -10.71 -8.68
C ASN A 106 1.14 -12.03 -9.43
N GLY A 107 1.62 -13.07 -8.74
CA GLY A 107 1.78 -14.42 -9.24
C GLY A 107 2.64 -14.47 -10.51
N ASN A 108 2.12 -15.11 -11.56
CA ASN A 108 2.86 -15.32 -12.82
C ASN A 108 2.67 -14.20 -13.86
N GLU A 109 2.08 -13.07 -13.47
CA GLU A 109 1.95 -11.92 -14.37
C GLU A 109 3.33 -11.41 -14.82
N LYS A 110 3.47 -11.15 -16.12
CA LYS A 110 4.73 -10.69 -16.72
C LYS A 110 5.12 -9.27 -16.31
N ARG A 111 4.17 -8.51 -15.76
CA ARG A 111 4.32 -7.13 -15.31
C ARG A 111 3.67 -6.98 -13.93
N CYS A 112 4.16 -6.04 -13.12
CA CYS A 112 3.58 -5.79 -11.80
C CYS A 112 2.31 -4.96 -11.92
N LEU A 113 1.15 -5.56 -11.62
CA LEU A 113 -0.17 -4.93 -11.71
C LEU A 113 -0.91 -4.92 -10.37
N THR A 114 -0.15 -5.05 -9.30
CA THR A 114 -0.68 -5.19 -7.96
C THR A 114 0.10 -4.29 -7.02
N ALA A 115 -0.62 -3.75 -6.05
CA ALA A 115 -0.04 -3.10 -4.89
C ALA A 115 -0.77 -3.63 -3.65
N THR A 116 -0.06 -3.71 -2.54
CA THR A 116 -0.66 -4.16 -1.28
C THR A 116 -0.24 -3.31 -0.11
N GLY A 117 -1.08 -3.33 0.92
CA GLY A 117 -0.85 -2.64 2.16
C GLY A 117 -1.59 -1.30 2.22
N LYS A 118 -1.47 -0.67 3.38
CA LYS A 118 -2.19 0.56 3.71
C LYS A 118 -1.35 1.42 4.62
N ALA A 119 -1.68 2.71 4.64
CA ALA A 119 -1.03 3.69 5.47
C ALA A 119 -0.94 3.26 6.93
N GLN A 120 0.29 3.14 7.44
CA GLN A 120 0.55 2.85 8.85
C GLN A 120 0.59 4.13 9.68
N GLU A 121 0.20 4.02 10.96
CA GLU A 121 0.13 5.19 11.83
C GLU A 121 1.49 5.83 12.08
N ASN A 122 2.54 5.02 12.23
CA ASN A 122 3.91 5.47 12.45
C ASN A 122 4.51 6.24 11.25
N ASP A 123 3.95 6.06 10.06
CA ASP A 123 4.37 6.79 8.85
C ASP A 123 3.63 8.11 8.66
N SER A 124 2.64 8.40 9.52
CA SER A 124 1.82 9.59 9.36
C SER A 124 2.65 10.88 9.43
N TRP A 125 2.19 11.93 8.76
CA TRP A 125 2.87 13.22 8.73
C TRP A 125 1.89 14.37 8.98
N ILE A 126 2.38 15.46 9.55
CA ILE A 126 1.53 16.59 9.95
C ILE A 126 1.30 17.52 8.75
N VAL A 127 0.04 17.89 8.54
CA VAL A 127 -0.37 18.92 7.57
C VAL A 127 -0.99 20.10 8.27
N GLN A 128 -0.61 21.31 7.85
CA GLN A 128 -1.22 22.55 8.32
C GLN A 128 -2.37 22.94 7.40
N GLY A 129 -3.56 23.06 7.97
CA GLY A 129 -4.76 23.41 7.22
C GLY A 129 -5.43 22.20 6.58
N PHE A 130 -6.73 22.32 6.40
CA PHE A 130 -7.57 21.33 5.76
C PHE A 130 -8.30 22.04 4.62
N ILE A 131 -8.12 21.54 3.40
CA ILE A 131 -8.99 21.88 2.28
C ILE A 131 -10.01 20.75 2.21
N PRO A 132 -11.32 21.02 2.44
CA PRO A 132 -12.35 20.04 2.22
C PRO A 132 -12.18 19.38 0.84
N ASP A 133 -12.31 18.06 0.79
CA ASP A 133 -12.26 17.24 -0.42
C ASP A 133 -10.88 17.02 -1.05
N LEU A 134 -9.82 17.61 -0.49
CA LEU A 134 -8.44 17.32 -0.89
C LEU A 134 -7.74 16.47 0.17
N VAL A 135 -7.44 15.21 -0.17
CA VAL A 135 -6.53 14.39 0.64
C VAL A 135 -5.09 14.80 0.30
N PRO A 136 -4.34 15.43 1.22
CA PRO A 136 -2.99 15.88 0.92
C PRO A 136 -2.05 14.68 0.76
N ARG A 137 -1.27 14.70 -0.32
CA ARG A 137 -0.33 13.64 -0.73
C ARG A 137 1.06 14.23 -0.84
N GLY A 138 1.73 14.31 0.30
CA GLY A 138 3.05 14.91 0.46
C GLY A 138 4.16 13.89 0.78
N LYS A 139 3.77 12.67 1.15
CA LYS A 139 4.66 11.63 1.65
C LYS A 139 4.22 10.26 1.16
N PHE A 140 5.06 9.59 0.38
CA PHE A 140 4.88 8.21 -0.06
C PHE A 140 5.86 7.29 0.67
N ILE A 141 5.37 6.16 1.18
CA ILE A 141 6.22 5.10 1.71
C ILE A 141 6.48 4.09 0.60
N LEU A 142 7.74 3.91 0.25
CA LEU A 142 8.19 2.98 -0.78
C LEU A 142 8.98 1.83 -0.14
N VAL A 143 8.65 0.60 -0.51
CA VAL A 143 9.41 -0.60 -0.16
C VAL A 143 10.01 -1.20 -1.41
N ALA A 144 11.31 -1.43 -1.40
CA ALA A 144 12.06 -1.95 -2.53
C ALA A 144 13.31 -2.72 -2.07
N PRO A 145 13.95 -3.51 -2.95
CA PRO A 145 15.32 -3.97 -2.73
C PRO A 145 16.23 -2.80 -2.36
N PHE A 146 16.99 -2.97 -1.28
CA PHE A 146 17.89 -1.96 -0.75
C PHE A 146 18.97 -1.65 -1.78
N SER A 147 19.13 -0.36 -2.06
CA SER A 147 20.27 0.16 -2.80
C SER A 147 20.74 1.47 -2.18
N GLU A 148 22.06 1.66 -2.12
CA GLU A 148 22.67 2.89 -1.59
C GLU A 148 22.32 4.11 -2.46
N ASP A 149 22.15 3.88 -3.76
CA ASP A 149 21.84 4.92 -4.77
C ASP A 149 20.33 5.09 -5.03
N LEU A 150 19.45 4.41 -4.27
CA LEU A 150 18.02 4.42 -4.57
C LEU A 150 17.46 5.85 -4.56
N CYS A 151 17.77 6.64 -3.54
CA CYS A 151 17.24 8.00 -3.44
C CYS A 151 17.69 8.94 -4.56
N GLU A 152 18.89 8.75 -5.09
CA GLU A 152 19.39 9.52 -6.24
C GLU A 152 18.55 9.30 -7.50
N LYS A 153 17.90 8.13 -7.61
CA LYS A 153 17.01 7.79 -8.72
C LYS A 153 15.66 8.49 -8.64
N PHE A 154 15.27 8.99 -7.47
CA PHE A 154 13.95 9.60 -7.26
C PHE A 154 13.99 11.13 -7.15
N ILE A 155 15.02 11.70 -6.51
CA ILE A 155 15.08 13.14 -6.26
C ILE A 155 15.05 13.94 -7.57
N LYS A 156 14.17 14.95 -7.63
CA LYS A 156 13.91 15.83 -8.78
C LYS A 156 13.42 15.09 -10.03
N LYS A 157 12.89 13.88 -9.86
CA LYS A 157 12.22 13.15 -10.94
C LYS A 157 10.73 13.43 -10.94
N LYS A 158 10.19 13.37 -12.15
CA LYS A 158 8.78 13.51 -12.44
C LYS A 158 8.28 12.19 -13.00
N PHE A 159 7.14 11.74 -12.50
CA PHE A 159 6.48 10.50 -12.89
C PHE A 159 5.07 10.80 -13.40
N LEU A 160 4.46 9.85 -14.10
CA LEU A 160 3.10 9.92 -14.61
C LEU A 160 2.84 11.20 -15.42
N LYS A 161 3.75 11.51 -16.35
CA LYS A 161 3.73 12.72 -17.19
C LYS A 161 3.76 14.03 -16.37
N GLY A 162 4.40 14.02 -15.21
CA GLY A 162 4.57 15.19 -14.35
C GLY A 162 3.52 15.36 -13.27
N GLN A 163 2.64 14.38 -13.08
CA GLN A 163 1.64 14.40 -11.99
C GLN A 163 2.25 14.11 -10.63
N ILE A 164 3.40 13.45 -10.55
CA ILE A 164 4.12 13.24 -9.29
C ILE A 164 5.53 13.77 -9.45
N GLU A 165 5.94 14.68 -8.57
CA GLU A 165 7.31 15.17 -8.48
C GLU A 165 7.89 14.82 -7.10
N VAL A 166 8.99 14.06 -7.09
CA VAL A 166 9.65 13.68 -5.84
C VAL A 166 10.77 14.68 -5.56
N PHE A 167 10.72 15.35 -4.41
CA PHE A 167 11.69 16.38 -4.01
C PHE A 167 12.55 15.96 -2.81
N GLY A 168 12.15 14.91 -2.08
CA GLY A 168 12.93 14.34 -0.99
C GLY A 168 12.89 12.82 -1.00
N CYS A 169 13.96 12.19 -0.51
CA CYS A 169 14.00 10.76 -0.29
C CYS A 169 14.91 10.43 0.90
N GLN A 170 14.47 9.53 1.78
CA GLN A 170 15.29 9.01 2.86
C GLN A 170 15.00 7.52 3.13
N LEU A 171 16.05 6.76 3.47
CA LEU A 171 15.90 5.42 4.00
C LEU A 171 15.43 5.51 5.46
N LEU A 172 14.32 4.86 5.79
CA LEU A 172 13.77 4.78 7.14
C LEU A 172 14.21 3.51 7.87
N GLU A 173 14.18 2.38 7.15
CA GLU A 173 14.45 1.07 7.73
C GLU A 173 15.06 0.15 6.67
N LYS A 174 15.92 -0.77 7.11
CA LYS A 174 16.47 -1.85 6.28
C LYS A 174 16.11 -3.19 6.92
N SER A 175 15.69 -4.15 6.12
CA SER A 175 15.37 -5.48 6.63
C SER A 175 16.64 -6.13 7.23
N GLY A 176 16.49 -6.72 8.42
CA GLY A 176 17.60 -7.43 9.08
C GLY A 176 17.97 -8.75 8.42
N ARG A 177 17.18 -9.20 7.44
CA ARG A 177 17.35 -10.45 6.68
C ARG A 177 16.87 -10.28 5.24
N ALA A 178 17.28 -11.20 4.37
CA ALA A 178 16.77 -11.26 3.00
C ALA A 178 15.32 -11.73 3.00
N VAL A 179 14.50 -11.11 2.15
CA VAL A 179 13.11 -11.47 1.88
C VAL A 179 13.04 -11.81 0.40
N ASP A 180 12.76 -13.07 0.10
CA ASP A 180 12.80 -13.59 -1.28
C ASP A 180 14.16 -13.35 -1.97
N GLY A 181 15.25 -13.51 -1.20
CA GLY A 181 16.62 -13.32 -1.66
C GLY A 181 17.13 -11.86 -1.63
N GLU A 182 16.27 -10.89 -1.31
CA GLU A 182 16.60 -9.46 -1.35
C GLU A 182 16.65 -8.83 0.04
N ILE A 183 17.68 -8.06 0.35
CA ILE A 183 17.60 -7.15 1.50
C ILE A 183 16.71 -5.98 1.09
N LEU A 184 15.67 -5.70 1.86
CA LEU A 184 14.71 -4.65 1.55
C LEU A 184 15.06 -3.36 2.29
N GLY A 185 14.71 -2.23 1.68
CA GLY A 185 14.67 -0.92 2.31
C GLY A 185 13.24 -0.36 2.31
N LYS A 186 12.86 0.26 3.41
CA LYS A 186 11.69 1.14 3.52
C LYS A 186 12.18 2.56 3.37
N TYR A 187 11.63 3.28 2.41
CA TYR A 187 12.01 4.63 2.07
C TYR A 187 10.81 5.56 2.23
N GLU A 188 11.07 6.76 2.69
CA GLU A 188 10.15 7.88 2.59
C GLU A 188 10.50 8.67 1.34
N LEU A 189 9.51 8.92 0.48
CA LEU A 189 9.59 9.88 -0.61
C LEU A 189 8.72 11.08 -0.25
N LEU A 190 9.31 12.27 -0.21
CA LEU A 190 8.55 13.52 -0.16
C LEU A 190 8.23 13.92 -1.58
N ALA A 191 6.94 14.02 -1.89
CA ALA A 191 6.46 14.18 -3.24
C ALA A 191 5.25 15.11 -3.30
N ASP A 192 5.14 15.88 -4.38
CA ASP A 192 3.95 16.65 -4.70
C ASP A 192 3.15 15.89 -5.76
N GLU A 193 1.88 15.60 -5.46
CA GLU A 193 0.92 15.11 -6.46
C GLU A 193 0.13 16.29 -7.03
N ILE A 194 0.27 16.51 -8.35
CA ILE A 194 -0.50 17.48 -9.11
C ILE A 194 -1.74 16.78 -9.67
N GLN A 195 -2.91 17.13 -9.13
CA GLN A 195 -4.19 16.59 -9.59
C GLN A 195 -4.68 17.35 -10.81
N LEU A 196 -4.33 16.85 -12.00
CA LEU A 196 -4.85 17.37 -13.26
C LEU A 196 -6.34 17.06 -13.35
N ASN A 197 -7.18 18.08 -13.58
CA ASN A 197 -8.64 17.96 -13.67
C ASN A 197 -9.32 17.50 -12.36
N PHE A 198 -8.86 17.98 -11.20
CA PHE A 198 -9.52 17.73 -9.92
C PHE A 198 -11.02 18.07 -9.99
N VAL A 199 -11.86 17.06 -9.74
CA VAL A 199 -13.30 17.22 -9.53
C VAL A 199 -13.56 16.92 -8.06
N PRO A 200 -14.10 17.87 -7.29
CA PRO A 200 -14.44 17.64 -5.88
C PRO A 200 -15.29 16.40 -5.69
N PHE A 201 -15.07 15.69 -4.58
CA PHE A 201 -15.77 14.45 -4.18
C PHE A 201 -15.58 13.25 -5.11
N GLN A 202 -14.74 13.33 -6.14
CA GLN A 202 -14.37 12.17 -6.95
C GLN A 202 -13.14 11.49 -6.38
N TYR A 203 -13.11 10.16 -6.53
CA TYR A 203 -11.93 9.38 -6.18
C TYR A 203 -10.77 9.78 -7.08
N HIS A 204 -9.67 10.20 -6.46
CA HIS A 204 -8.42 10.46 -7.13
C HIS A 204 -7.29 9.81 -6.34
N ASP A 205 -6.74 8.73 -6.90
CA ASP A 205 -5.56 8.07 -6.37
C ASP A 205 -4.76 7.34 -7.46
N ILE A 206 -3.64 7.94 -7.87
CA ILE A 206 -2.85 7.43 -8.99
C ILE A 206 -1.63 6.60 -8.56
N TYR A 207 -1.50 6.23 -7.27
CA TYR A 207 -0.25 5.59 -6.81
C TYR A 207 -0.03 4.19 -7.38
N LEU A 208 -1.10 3.45 -7.70
CA LEU A 208 -0.96 2.15 -8.35
C LEU A 208 -0.22 2.28 -9.69
N PHE A 209 -0.54 3.30 -10.49
CA PHE A 209 0.14 3.57 -11.75
C PHE A 209 1.56 4.11 -11.54
N PHE A 210 1.77 4.87 -10.47
CA PHE A 210 3.13 5.27 -10.08
C PHE A 210 4.00 4.05 -9.79
N LEU A 211 3.49 3.08 -9.01
CA LEU A 211 4.18 1.82 -8.77
C LEU A 211 4.35 1.00 -10.06
N GLU A 212 3.38 0.98 -10.97
CA GLU A 212 3.51 0.32 -12.28
C GLU A 212 4.64 0.94 -13.11
N GLU A 213 4.72 2.28 -13.18
CA GLU A 213 5.82 2.98 -13.87
C GLU A 213 7.19 2.63 -13.26
N LEU A 214 7.29 2.57 -11.93
CA LEU A 214 8.54 2.20 -11.23
C LEU A 214 8.95 0.74 -11.47
N ASN A 215 7.97 -0.17 -11.47
CA ASN A 215 8.22 -1.59 -11.74
C ASN A 215 8.57 -1.86 -13.21
N GLY A 216 8.17 -0.96 -14.11
CA GLY A 216 8.45 -1.06 -15.54
C GLY A 216 7.55 -2.06 -16.26
N PRO A 217 7.75 -2.23 -17.58
CA PRO A 217 6.86 -3.02 -18.43
C PRO A 217 6.99 -4.54 -18.25
N GLU A 218 8.09 -5.01 -17.67
CA GLU A 218 8.39 -6.43 -17.52
C GLU A 218 9.06 -6.74 -16.17
N GLY A 219 8.72 -7.87 -15.60
CA GLY A 219 9.32 -8.41 -14.38
C GLY A 219 8.35 -8.48 -13.19
N ALA A 220 8.85 -9.08 -12.11
CA ALA A 220 8.14 -9.19 -10.85
C ALA A 220 8.02 -7.82 -10.14
N CYS A 221 7.08 -7.72 -9.20
CA CYS A 221 6.94 -6.54 -8.35
C CYS A 221 8.20 -6.32 -7.49
N LYS A 222 9.00 -5.30 -7.85
CA LYS A 222 10.17 -4.83 -7.10
C LYS A 222 9.82 -3.68 -6.17
N TYR A 223 8.85 -2.86 -6.55
CA TYR A 223 8.39 -1.71 -5.78
C TYR A 223 6.98 -1.96 -5.28
N ASN A 224 6.75 -1.71 -4.00
CA ASN A 224 5.43 -1.65 -3.38
C ASN A 224 5.38 -0.41 -2.47
N GLY A 225 4.20 0.03 -2.06
CA GLY A 225 4.10 1.22 -1.20
C GLY A 225 2.70 1.79 -1.09
N TYR A 226 2.60 2.90 -0.39
CA TYR A 226 1.34 3.63 -0.17
C TYR A 226 1.60 5.10 0.17
N TRP A 227 0.58 5.95 -0.03
CA TRP A 227 0.58 7.29 0.55
C TRP A 227 0.47 7.23 2.07
N ALA A 228 1.36 7.93 2.77
CA ALA A 228 1.29 8.07 4.21
C ALA A 228 0.06 8.90 4.63
N ARG A 229 -0.54 8.53 5.76
CA ARG A 229 -1.74 9.22 6.26
C ARG A 229 -1.40 10.62 6.75
N PRO A 230 -2.08 11.68 6.28
CA PRO A 230 -1.93 13.01 6.84
C PRO A 230 -2.64 13.10 8.20
N LYS A 231 -1.98 13.75 9.16
CA LYS A 231 -2.52 14.15 10.47
C LYS A 231 -2.75 15.66 10.43
N VAL A 232 -4.01 16.06 10.28
CA VAL A 232 -4.42 17.46 10.27
C VAL A 232 -4.37 17.98 11.71
N ILE A 233 -3.62 19.06 11.94
CA ILE A 233 -3.71 19.81 13.18
C ILE A 233 -4.51 21.08 12.88
N GLU A 234 -5.69 21.19 13.49
CA GLU A 234 -6.49 22.40 13.45
C GLU A 234 -5.70 23.53 14.13
N ARG A 235 -5.49 24.65 13.44
CA ARG A 235 -4.98 25.85 14.12
C ARG A 235 -6.06 26.30 15.12
N PRO A 236 -5.72 26.61 16.38
CA PRO A 236 -6.66 27.30 17.24
C PRO A 236 -7.04 28.62 16.56
N TYR A 237 -8.33 28.83 16.34
CA TYR A 237 -8.86 30.11 15.87
C TYR A 237 -8.51 31.17 16.93
N THR A 238 -7.44 31.95 16.71
CA THR A 238 -7.23 33.19 17.46
C THR A 238 -8.14 34.25 16.85
N SER A 239 -9.17 34.64 17.60
CA SER A 239 -10.24 35.58 17.23
C SER A 239 -9.79 37.04 17.05
N GLU A 240 -8.52 37.31 16.77
CA GLU A 240 -7.92 38.67 16.85
C GLU A 240 -7.68 39.35 15.48
N GLN A 241 -8.26 38.85 14.39
CA GLN A 241 -8.12 39.51 13.06
C GLN A 241 -9.42 40.12 12.51
N PHE A 242 -10.38 40.41 13.38
CA PHE A 242 -11.70 40.92 12.96
C PHE A 242 -12.12 42.24 13.61
N TYR A 243 -11.19 43.11 13.99
CA TYR A 243 -11.48 44.54 14.19
C TYR A 243 -10.21 45.33 13.92
N ASP A 244 -10.14 46.00 12.76
CA ASP A 244 -9.51 47.31 12.57
C ASP A 244 -9.44 47.60 11.06
N GLU A 245 -10.60 47.84 10.44
CA GLU A 245 -10.67 48.53 9.15
C GLU A 245 -12.07 49.12 8.93
N GLU A 246 -12.56 49.91 9.90
CA GLU A 246 -13.64 50.88 9.61
C GLU A 246 -13.36 52.21 10.32
N HIS A 247 -13.40 53.28 9.51
CA HIS A 247 -13.44 54.71 9.83
C HIS A 247 -12.11 55.48 9.92
N GLU A 248 -11.71 56.04 8.77
CA GLU A 248 -11.38 57.48 8.68
C GLU A 248 -11.43 57.97 7.22
N GLU A 249 -12.61 58.41 6.76
CA GLU A 249 -12.73 59.38 5.67
C GLU A 249 -13.79 60.43 6.04
N GLY A 250 -13.36 61.69 6.19
CA GLY A 250 -14.27 62.82 6.36
C GLY A 250 -13.63 64.07 6.97
N HIS A 251 -12.81 64.80 6.20
CA HIS A 251 -12.63 66.25 6.35
C HIS A 251 -12.28 66.90 5.01
#